data_AF-A0A4R1N350-F1
#
_entry.id   AF-A0A4R1N350-F1
#
_cell.length_a   1.000
_cell.length_b   1.000
_cell.length_c   1.000
_cell.angle_alpha   90.00
_cell.angle_beta   90.00
_cell.angle_gamma   90.00
#
_symmetry.space_group_name_H-M   'P 1'
#
loop_
_entity.id
_entity.type
_entity.pdbx_description
1 polymer ?
#
loop_
_entity_poly.entity_id
_entity_poly.type
_entity_poly.pdbx_seq_one_letter_code
_entity_poly.pdbx_strand_id
1 'polypeptide(L)' 'MPNLIDYVMENRELRNRLIELAAPFSIIGSTIASICMLLARHYR' A
#
# COMPACT_ATOMS: atom_id res chain seq x y z
N MET A 1 -23.58 8.91 -10.83
CA MET A 1 -22.29 9.36 -11.42
C MET A 1 -21.33 8.19 -11.32
N PRO A 2 -20.73 7.70 -12.41
CA PRO A 2 -19.70 6.66 -12.31
C PRO A 2 -18.56 7.22 -11.47
N ASN A 3 -18.16 6.48 -10.44
CA ASN A 3 -17.18 6.94 -9.48
C ASN A 3 -15.78 6.85 -10.13
N LEU A 4 -14.88 7.76 -9.78
CA LEU A 4 -13.50 7.73 -10.30
C LEU A 4 -12.82 6.38 -9.98
N ILE A 5 -13.19 5.79 -8.85
CA ILE A 5 -12.74 4.46 -8.42
C ILE A 5 -13.25 3.37 -9.37
N ASP A 6 -14.50 3.41 -9.80
CA ASP A 6 -15.06 2.42 -10.74
C ASP A 6 -14.34 2.50 -12.09
N TYR A 7 -14.08 3.71 -12.58
CA TYR A 7 -13.34 3.93 -13.82
C TYR A 7 -11.89 3.40 -13.74
N VAL A 8 -11.21 3.62 -12.61
CA VAL A 8 -9.86 3.11 -12.37
C VAL A 8 -9.86 1.58 -12.24
N MET A 9 -10.90 0.99 -11.65
CA MET A 9 -11.03 -0.46 -11.47
C MET A 9 -11.38 -1.19 -12.78
N GLU A 10 -12.18 -0.58 -13.65
CA GLU A 10 -12.45 -1.09 -15.01
C GLU A 10 -11.21 -1.07 -15.90
N ASN A 11 -10.36 -0.05 -15.77
CA ASN A 11 -9.14 0.08 -16.56
C ASN A 11 -7.99 -0.73 -15.96
N ARG A 12 -7.81 -1.97 -16.44
CA ARG A 12 -6.72 -2.88 -16.00
C ARG A 12 -5.32 -2.28 -16.03
N GLU A 13 -4.99 -1.48 -17.05
CA GLU A 13 -3.68 -0.83 -17.15
C GLU A 13 -3.47 0.23 -16.05
N LEU A 14 -4.46 1.10 -15.83
CA LEU A 14 -4.40 2.12 -14.79
C LEU A 14 -4.29 1.48 -13.40
N ARG A 15 -5.07 0.43 -13.16
CA ARG A 15 -4.99 -0.35 -11.92
C ARG A 15 -3.59 -0.95 -11.72
N ASN A 16 -3.00 -1.56 -12.74
CA ASN A 16 -1.67 -2.14 -12.62
C ASN A 16 -0.61 -1.08 -12.31
N ARG A 17 -0.63 0.07 -12.99
CA ARG A 17 0.31 1.17 -12.70
C ARG A 17 0.15 1.73 -11.29
N LEU A 18 -1.08 1.82 -10.79
CA LEU A 18 -1.35 2.24 -9.42
C LEU A 18 -0.85 1.23 -8.39
N ILE A 19 -1.04 -0.07 -8.64
CA ILE A 19 -0.51 -1.14 -7.79
C ILE A 19 1.02 -1.11 -7.80
N GLU A 20 1.63 -0.94 -8.97
CA GLU A 20 3.09 -0.87 -9.13
C GLU A 20 3.68 0.35 -8.39
N LEU A 21 2.97 1.48 -8.41
CA LEU A 21 3.32 2.66 -7.62
C LEU A 21 3.14 2.43 -6.10
N ALA A 22 2.08 1.75 -5.68
CA ALA A 22 1.75 1.53 -4.27
C ALA A 22 2.55 0.39 -3.60
N ALA A 23 3.03 -0.57 -4.39
CA ALA A 23 3.81 -1.72 -3.92
C ALA A 23 5.04 -1.33 -3.09
N PRO A 24 5.95 -0.44 -3.54
CA PRO A 24 7.13 -0.08 -2.75
C PRO A 24 6.77 0.60 -1.43
N PHE A 25 5.76 1.48 -1.41
CA PHE A 25 5.31 2.14 -0.18
C PHE A 25 4.71 1.15 0.81
N SER A 26 3.99 0.15 0.33
CA SER A 26 3.42 -0.90 1.18
C SER A 26 4.52 -1.74 1.85
N ILE A 27 5.59 -2.05 1.11
CA ILE A 27 6.75 -2.77 1.64
C ILE A 27 7.47 -1.93 2.70
N ILE A 28 7.75 -0.65 2.41
CA ILE A 28 8.42 0.27 3.34
C ILE A 28 7.58 0.44 4.61
N GLY A 29 6.29 0.74 4.45
CA GLY A 29 5.36 0.93 5.58
C GLY A 29 5.24 -0.32 6.45
N SER A 30 5.11 -1.50 5.84
CA SER A 30 5.08 -2.78 6.55
C SER A 30 6.37 -3.05 7.33
N THR A 31 7.52 -2.73 6.72
CA THR A 31 8.84 -2.93 7.35
C THR A 31 8.99 -2.02 8.57
N ILE A 32 8.65 -0.73 8.44
CA ILE A 32 8.69 0.22 9.55
C ILE A 32 7.75 -0.23 10.68
N ALA A 33 6.52 -0.61 10.35
CA ALA A 33 5.56 -1.08 11.33
C ALA A 33 6.06 -2.31 12.10
N SER A 34 6.67 -3.27 11.39
CA SER A 34 7.29 -4.46 11.97
C SER A 34 8.43 -4.10 12.94
N ILE A 35 9.34 -3.20 12.52
CA ILE A 35 10.44 -2.73 13.36
C ILE A 35 9.91 -2.03 14.61
N CYS A 36 8.93 -1.14 14.48
CA CYS A 36 8.32 -0.45 15.62
C CYS A 36 7.68 -1.43 16.60
N MET A 37 6.99 -2.48 16.12
CA MET A 37 6.44 -3.53 17.00
C MET A 37 7.53 -4.30 17.74
N LEU A 38 8.64 -4.62 17.06
CA LEU A 38 9.78 -5.31 17.68
C LEU A 38 10.45 -4.44 18.75
N LEU A 39 10.69 -3.15 18.44
CA LEU A 39 11.23 -2.20 19.40
C LEU A 39 10.30 -2.02 20.61
N ALA A 40 9.00 -1.85 20.38
CA ALA A 40 8.02 -1.73 21.45
C ALA A 40 8.00 -2.96 22.37
N ARG A 41 8.29 -4.15 21.84
CA ARG A 41 8.46 -5.37 22.64
C ARG A 41 9.79 -5.41 23.37
N HIS A 42 10.87 -4.93 22.77
CA HIS A 42 12.20 -4.95 23.38
C HIS A 42 12.34 -3.94 24.54
N TYR A 43 11.66 -2.81 24.47
CA TYR A 43 11.67 -1.77 25.51
C TYR A 43 10.65 -2.00 26.63
N ARG A 44 9.89 -3.09 26.59
CA ARG A 44 8.92 -3.46 27.62
C ARG A 44 9.47 -4.58 28.49
#